data_AF-A0A7E4WBX1-F1
#
_entry.id   AF-A0A7E4WBX1-F1
#
_cell.length_a   1.000
_cell.length_b   1.000
_cell.length_c   1.000
_cell.angle_alpha   90.00
_cell.angle_beta   90.00
_cell.angle_gamma   90.00
#
_symmetry.space_group_name_H-M   'P 1'
#
loop_
_entity.id
_entity.type
_entity.pdbx_description
1 polymer ?
#
loop_
_entity_poly.entity_id
_entity_poly.type
_entity_poly.pdbx_seq_one_letter_code
_entity_poly.pdbx_strand_id
1 'polypeptide(L)'
;MKRLLVIRLPKEVNDDVQDDPTGVRALYDRGNLNGAPQKAELISQFYVGCAISSIEKTNLIPAAESAIVYSTITGAIGMFVPFVTRDEFEMFQTLEMHMRVEFPPLCGRDHLAYRSYYAPVKGVVDGDICEQLGMLDSAKQREISENLGRKATEVTKKLEDMRTRYAY
;
A
#
# COMPACT_ATOMS: atom_id res chain seq x y z
N MET A 1 -9.63 -3.10 13.17
CA MET A 1 -8.79 -3.84 12.21
C MET A 1 -7.55 -3.00 11.91
N LYS A 2 -6.31 -3.45 12.21
CA LYS A 2 -5.09 -2.60 12.08
C LYS A 2 -4.38 -2.66 10.71
N ARG A 3 -4.99 -3.34 9.74
CA ARG A 3 -4.42 -3.64 8.42
C ARG A 3 -5.39 -3.17 7.35
N LEU A 4 -4.84 -2.66 6.25
CA LEU A 4 -5.58 -2.52 5.00
C LEU A 4 -5.24 -3.70 4.10
N LEU A 5 -6.28 -4.30 3.51
CA LEU A 5 -6.18 -5.40 2.55
C LEU A 5 -6.98 -5.04 1.32
N VAL A 6 -6.41 -5.28 0.14
CA VAL A 6 -7.13 -5.24 -1.13
C VAL A 6 -7.16 -6.65 -1.68
N ILE A 7 -8.36 -7.23 -1.74
CA ILE A 7 -8.62 -8.53 -2.36
C ILE A 7 -9.37 -8.33 -3.68
N ARG A 8 -9.10 -9.18 -4.65
CA ARG A 8 -9.71 -9.13 -5.98
C ARG A 8 -10.12 -10.53 -6.42
N LEU A 9 -11.28 -10.62 -7.05
CA LEU A 9 -11.71 -11.85 -7.70
C LEU A 9 -10.86 -12.09 -8.97
N PRO A 10 -10.39 -13.32 -9.22
CA PRO A 10 -9.80 -13.68 -10.51
C PRO A 10 -10.75 -13.39 -11.67
N LYS A 11 -10.20 -13.17 -12.87
CA LYS A 11 -11.01 -12.90 -14.07
C LYS A 11 -11.89 -14.06 -14.50
N GLU A 12 -11.51 -15.27 -14.09
CA GLU A 12 -12.14 -16.54 -14.48
C GLU A 12 -13.22 -16.98 -13.48
N VAL A 13 -13.69 -16.07 -12.62
CA VAL A 13 -14.77 -16.36 -11.67
C VAL A 13 -16.10 -16.51 -12.42
N ASN A 14 -16.86 -17.53 -12.05
CA ASN A 14 -18.20 -17.81 -12.53
C ASN A 14 -19.24 -17.32 -11.51
N ASP A 15 -20.16 -16.46 -11.95
CA ASP A 15 -21.28 -15.99 -11.13
C ASP A 15 -22.48 -16.95 -11.17
N ASP A 16 -22.58 -17.82 -12.19
CA ASP A 16 -23.65 -18.80 -12.36
C ASP A 16 -23.42 -20.06 -11.51
N VAL A 17 -23.25 -19.89 -10.21
CA VAL A 17 -23.15 -20.99 -9.23
C VAL A 17 -24.55 -21.33 -8.74
N GLN A 18 -25.01 -22.55 -9.01
CA GLN A 18 -26.28 -23.07 -8.49
C GLN A 18 -26.04 -23.97 -7.28
N ASP A 19 -26.76 -23.72 -6.19
CA ASP A 19 -26.81 -24.66 -5.08
C ASP A 19 -27.56 -25.92 -5.53
N ASP A 20 -26.89 -27.07 -5.46
CA ASP A 20 -27.50 -28.38 -5.71
C ASP A 20 -28.15 -28.90 -4.42
N PRO A 21 -29.49 -28.83 -4.27
CA PRO A 21 -30.18 -29.26 -3.05
C PRO A 21 -30.09 -30.77 -2.81
N THR A 22 -29.66 -31.56 -3.80
CA THR A 22 -29.47 -33.01 -3.65
C THR A 22 -28.12 -33.38 -3.06
N GLY A 23 -27.17 -32.44 -3.00
CA GLY A 23 -25.83 -32.64 -2.46
C GLY A 23 -24.92 -33.53 -3.31
N VAL A 24 -25.36 -33.95 -4.50
CA VAL A 24 -24.59 -34.83 -5.39
C VAL A 24 -23.39 -34.09 -5.98
N ARG A 25 -23.55 -32.81 -6.35
CA ARG A 25 -22.44 -31.93 -6.76
C ARG A 25 -21.56 -31.47 -5.61
N ALA A 26 -22.01 -31.55 -4.36
CA ALA A 26 -21.28 -31.06 -3.19
C ALA A 26 -19.98 -31.83 -2.86
N LEU A 27 -19.68 -32.94 -3.55
CA LEU A 27 -18.37 -33.61 -3.52
C LEU A 27 -17.37 -33.01 -4.51
N TYR A 28 -17.85 -32.54 -5.66
CA TYR A 28 -17.05 -31.94 -6.73
C TYR A 28 -16.89 -30.43 -6.56
N ASP A 29 -17.87 -29.77 -5.92
CA ASP A 29 -17.84 -28.34 -5.57
C ASP A 29 -17.12 -28.04 -4.25
N ARG A 30 -16.50 -29.05 -3.60
CA ARG A 30 -15.69 -28.82 -2.40
C ARG A 30 -14.44 -28.04 -2.79
N GLY A 31 -14.49 -26.75 -2.52
CA GLY A 31 -13.32 -25.90 -2.64
C GLY A 31 -12.21 -26.30 -1.67
N ASN A 32 -11.02 -25.78 -1.92
CA ASN A 32 -9.88 -25.99 -1.04
C ASN A 32 -10.20 -25.60 0.42
N LEU A 33 -9.73 -26.42 1.36
CA LEU A 33 -9.82 -26.24 2.81
C LEU A 33 -11.27 -26.12 3.33
N ASN A 34 -12.19 -26.95 2.83
CA ASN A 34 -13.61 -26.93 3.23
C ASN A 34 -14.31 -25.57 3.01
N GLY A 35 -13.79 -24.74 2.11
CA GLY A 35 -14.38 -23.44 1.78
C GLY A 35 -14.94 -23.39 0.36
N ALA A 36 -15.41 -22.22 -0.07
CA ALA A 36 -15.91 -22.00 -1.43
C ALA A 36 -14.88 -22.40 -2.51
N PRO A 37 -15.31 -22.94 -3.67
CA PRO A 37 -14.42 -23.38 -4.75
C PRO A 37 -13.62 -22.22 -5.37
N GLN A 38 -14.24 -21.04 -5.47
CA GLN A 38 -13.63 -19.85 -6.05
C GLN A 38 -13.00 -19.01 -4.94
N LYS A 39 -11.68 -18.73 -5.05
CA LYS A 39 -10.93 -17.96 -4.06
C LYS A 39 -10.54 -16.59 -4.61
N ALA A 40 -10.62 -15.58 -3.76
CA ALA A 40 -10.09 -14.26 -4.07
C ALA A 40 -8.57 -14.22 -3.89
N GLU A 41 -7.92 -13.35 -4.66
CA GLU A 41 -6.49 -13.10 -4.57
C GLU A 41 -6.21 -11.87 -3.72
N LEU A 42 -5.20 -11.95 -2.85
CA LEU A 42 -4.68 -10.81 -2.13
C LEU A 42 -3.79 -9.98 -3.06
N ILE A 43 -4.23 -8.77 -3.42
CA ILE A 43 -3.49 -7.87 -4.31
C ILE A 43 -2.52 -7.01 -3.51
N SER A 44 -2.98 -6.43 -2.41
CA SER A 44 -2.22 -5.50 -1.59
C SER A 44 -2.47 -5.72 -0.10
N GLN A 45 -1.43 -5.53 0.69
CA GLN A 45 -1.49 -5.63 2.15
C GLN A 45 -0.50 -4.67 2.80
N PHE A 46 -0.97 -3.96 3.83
CA PHE A 46 -0.15 -3.04 4.61
C PHE A 46 -0.62 -2.95 6.07
N TYR A 47 0.34 -2.96 7.00
CA TYR A 47 0.07 -2.70 8.42
C TYR A 47 0.20 -1.21 8.74
N VAL A 48 -0.91 -0.59 9.13
CA VAL A 48 -0.97 0.84 9.46
C VAL A 48 -0.37 1.13 10.84
N GLY A 49 -0.56 0.23 11.81
CA GLY A 49 -0.12 0.43 13.20
C GLY A 49 -1.26 0.68 14.18
N CYS A 50 -2.34 1.29 13.70
CA CYS A 50 -3.54 1.58 14.47
C CYS A 50 -4.78 0.95 13.83
N ALA A 51 -5.83 0.71 14.62
CA ALA A 51 -7.07 0.16 14.10
C ALA A 51 -7.76 1.21 13.22
N ILE A 52 -7.96 0.87 11.95
CA ILE A 52 -8.75 1.64 11.01
C ILE A 52 -10.21 1.59 11.46
N SER A 53 -10.83 2.76 11.59
CA SER A 53 -12.22 2.98 12.01
C SER A 53 -13.15 3.24 10.83
N SER A 54 -12.68 3.92 9.78
CA SER A 54 -13.42 4.14 8.54
C SER A 54 -12.48 4.13 7.34
N ILE A 55 -13.02 3.75 6.18
CA ILE A 55 -12.33 3.76 4.88
C ILE A 55 -13.32 4.28 3.85
N GLU A 56 -12.88 5.21 3.00
CA GLU A 56 -13.68 5.76 1.91
C GLU A 56 -12.81 5.98 0.67
N LYS A 57 -13.30 5.57 -0.50
CA LYS A 57 -12.68 5.95 -1.78
C LYS A 57 -13.28 7.27 -2.23
N THR A 58 -12.49 8.33 -2.26
CA THR A 58 -12.98 9.69 -2.55
C THR A 58 -11.89 10.58 -3.16
N ASN A 59 -12.28 11.77 -3.61
CA ASN A 59 -11.39 12.83 -4.08
C ASN A 59 -11.38 13.93 -3.01
N LEU A 60 -10.23 14.23 -2.40
CA LEU A 60 -10.17 15.23 -1.32
C LEU A 60 -10.28 16.67 -1.83
N ILE A 61 -9.82 16.92 -3.06
CA ILE A 61 -9.94 18.22 -3.72
C ILE A 61 -10.68 18.06 -5.05
N PRO A 62 -11.44 19.09 -5.49
CA PRO A 62 -12.03 19.10 -6.83
C PRO A 62 -10.95 18.85 -7.89
N ALA A 63 -11.24 17.94 -8.83
CA ALA A 63 -10.34 17.53 -9.91
C ALA A 63 -9.05 16.77 -9.52
N ALA A 64 -8.82 16.44 -8.23
CA ALA A 64 -7.78 15.47 -7.87
C ALA A 64 -8.16 14.06 -8.32
N GLU A 65 -7.16 13.19 -8.36
CA GLU A 65 -7.37 11.76 -8.52
C GLU A 65 -7.98 11.14 -7.25
N SER A 66 -8.67 10.00 -7.41
CA SER A 66 -9.31 9.32 -6.29
C SER A 66 -8.30 8.54 -5.47
N ALA A 67 -8.35 8.69 -4.15
CA ALA A 67 -7.55 7.93 -3.20
C ALA A 67 -8.44 7.11 -2.26
N ILE A 68 -7.85 6.14 -1.56
CA ILE A 68 -8.49 5.48 -0.43
C ILE A 68 -8.09 6.24 0.84
N VAL A 69 -9.03 6.99 1.41
CA VAL A 69 -8.84 7.73 2.66
C VAL A 69 -9.29 6.85 3.82
N TYR A 70 -8.54 6.87 4.92
CA TYR A 70 -8.89 6.12 6.12
C TYR A 70 -8.72 6.96 7.38
N SER A 71 -9.54 6.67 8.38
CA SER A 71 -9.37 7.16 9.75
C SER A 71 -9.03 6.02 10.69
N THR A 72 -8.37 6.33 11.81
CA THR A 72 -8.04 5.34 12.85
C THR A 72 -8.65 5.72 14.19
N ILE A 73 -8.80 4.73 15.08
CA ILE A 73 -9.38 4.92 16.42
C ILE A 73 -8.57 5.90 17.30
N THR A 74 -7.29 6.13 17.00
CA THR A 74 -6.45 7.11 17.71
C THR A 74 -6.47 8.49 17.07
N GLY A 75 -7.32 8.72 16.06
CA GLY A 75 -7.52 10.02 15.43
C GLY A 75 -6.60 10.32 14.24
N ALA A 76 -5.73 9.39 13.82
CA ALA A 76 -4.95 9.59 12.60
C ALA A 76 -5.83 9.47 11.36
N ILE A 77 -5.64 10.37 10.40
CA ILE A 77 -6.23 10.34 9.06
C ILE A 77 -5.08 10.11 8.08
N GLY A 78 -5.22 9.12 7.21
CA GLY A 78 -4.22 8.80 6.20
C GLY A 78 -4.85 8.44 4.86
N MET A 79 -4.02 8.22 3.86
CA MET A 79 -4.48 7.84 2.52
C MET A 79 -3.58 6.80 1.88
N PHE A 80 -4.17 6.02 0.99
CA PHE A 80 -3.47 5.18 0.02
C PHE A 80 -3.76 5.73 -1.38
N VAL A 81 -2.69 6.08 -2.09
CA VAL A 81 -2.73 6.66 -3.43
C VAL A 81 -2.23 5.63 -4.44
N PRO A 82 -2.89 5.51 -5.61
CA PRO A 82 -2.38 4.68 -6.70
C PRO A 82 -1.18 5.37 -7.37
N PHE A 83 -0.20 4.58 -7.82
CA PHE A 83 0.83 5.07 -8.74
C PHE A 83 0.28 5.10 -10.17
N VAL A 84 0.65 6.12 -10.93
CA VAL A 84 0.18 6.28 -12.32
C VAL A 84 1.03 5.44 -13.28
N THR A 85 2.33 5.37 -13.02
CA THR A 85 3.26 4.59 -13.84
C THR A 85 4.08 3.62 -13.00
N ARG A 86 4.54 2.55 -13.66
CA ARG A 86 5.43 1.57 -13.03
C ARG A 86 6.76 2.21 -12.63
N ASP A 87 7.30 3.10 -13.46
CA ASP A 87 8.55 3.80 -13.17
C ASP A 87 8.45 4.71 -11.94
N GLU A 88 7.26 5.31 -11.69
CA GLU A 88 7.00 6.07 -10.48
C GLU A 88 7.02 5.14 -9.25
N PHE A 89 6.31 4.00 -9.33
CA PHE A 89 6.34 2.99 -8.26
C PHE A 89 7.75 2.47 -7.96
N GLU A 90 8.53 2.11 -8.99
CA GLU A 90 9.90 1.58 -8.81
C GLU A 90 10.84 2.63 -8.21
N MET A 91 10.68 3.90 -8.57
CA MET A 91 11.44 4.99 -7.95
C MET A 91 11.13 5.12 -6.46
N PHE A 92 9.85 5.19 -6.09
CA PHE A 92 9.43 5.30 -4.69
C PHE A 92 9.79 4.06 -3.87
N GLN A 93 9.70 2.87 -4.46
CA GLN A 93 10.13 1.63 -3.83
C GLN A 93 11.64 1.64 -3.54
N THR A 94 12.45 2.14 -4.47
CA THR A 94 13.90 2.25 -4.30
C THR A 94 14.26 3.32 -3.28
N LEU A 95 13.54 4.46 -3.27
CA LEU A 95 13.69 5.50 -2.27
C LEU A 95 13.38 4.98 -0.86
N GLU A 96 12.26 4.27 -0.69
CA GLU A 96 11.90 3.62 0.57
C GLU A 96 13.01 2.69 1.07
N MET A 97 13.59 1.88 0.17
CA MET A 97 14.70 1.00 0.49
C MET A 97 15.92 1.76 1.04
N HIS A 98 16.31 2.88 0.41
CA HIS A 98 17.39 3.73 0.93
C HIS A 98 17.04 4.34 2.29
N MET A 99 15.82 4.87 2.43
CA MET A 99 15.38 5.54 3.66
C MET A 99 15.30 4.58 4.85
N ARG A 100 15.01 3.29 4.64
CA ARG A 100 15.07 2.28 5.71
C ARG A 100 16.46 2.13 6.34
N VAL A 101 17.52 2.39 5.57
CA VAL A 101 18.92 2.30 6.03
C VAL A 101 19.40 3.62 6.60
N GLU A 102 19.13 4.71 5.89
CA GLU A 102 19.65 6.05 6.23
C GLU A 102 18.84 6.75 7.32
N PHE A 103 17.56 6.39 7.49
CA PHE A 103 16.68 6.94 8.52
C PHE A 103 15.88 5.81 9.21
N PRO A 104 16.57 4.92 9.95
CA PRO A 104 15.91 3.78 10.58
C PRO A 104 14.93 4.22 11.69
N PRO A 105 13.89 3.42 11.99
CA PRO A 105 12.95 3.76 13.06
C PRO A 105 13.63 3.95 14.41
N LEU A 106 13.32 5.07 15.08
CA LEU A 106 13.98 5.52 16.32
C LEU A 106 13.96 4.51 17.47
N CYS A 107 12.93 3.65 17.53
CA CYS A 107 12.78 2.65 18.58
C CYS A 107 13.53 1.33 18.30
N GLY A 108 14.42 1.31 17.30
CA GLY A 108 15.19 0.12 16.92
C GLY A 108 14.35 -0.97 16.25
N ARG A 109 13.11 -0.66 15.84
CA ARG A 109 12.26 -1.59 15.10
C ARG A 109 12.69 -1.62 13.65
N ASP A 110 12.80 -2.81 13.06
CA ASP A 110 12.95 -2.94 11.62
C ASP A 110 11.65 -2.49 10.91
N HIS A 111 11.79 -1.56 9.94
CA HIS A 111 10.65 -0.97 9.23
C HIS A 111 9.84 -1.99 8.44
N LEU A 112 10.54 -2.87 7.70
CA LEU A 112 9.87 -3.86 6.86
C LEU A 112 9.13 -4.90 7.70
N ALA A 113 9.72 -5.34 8.80
CA ALA A 113 9.09 -6.20 9.79
C ALA A 113 7.90 -5.53 10.48
N TYR A 114 7.98 -4.22 10.74
CA TYR A 114 6.85 -3.45 11.26
C TYR A 114 5.69 -3.40 10.26
N ARG A 115 5.92 -3.00 9.00
CA ARG A 115 4.87 -2.96 7.98
C ARG A 115 4.35 -4.35 7.59
N SER A 116 5.11 -5.40 7.89
CA SER A 116 4.76 -6.81 7.71
C SER A 116 4.30 -7.52 8.99
N TYR A 117 3.84 -6.78 10.02
CA TYR A 117 3.63 -7.32 11.37
C TYR A 117 2.84 -8.65 11.45
N TYR A 118 1.75 -8.76 10.68
CA TYR A 118 0.92 -9.98 10.67
C TYR A 118 1.09 -10.85 9.43
N ALA A 119 1.50 -10.24 8.31
CA ALA A 119 1.88 -10.95 7.10
C ALA A 119 2.66 -9.97 6.19
N PRO A 120 3.42 -10.46 5.20
CA PRO A 120 4.28 -9.64 4.37
C PRO A 120 3.56 -8.45 3.74
N VAL A 121 4.20 -7.27 3.76
CA VAL A 121 3.75 -6.13 2.98
C VAL A 121 3.73 -6.51 1.49
N LYS A 122 2.67 -6.11 0.78
CA LYS A 122 2.51 -6.44 -0.64
C LYS A 122 1.95 -5.24 -1.39
N GLY A 123 2.65 -4.81 -2.43
CA GLY A 123 2.17 -3.79 -3.38
C GLY A 123 1.88 -2.43 -2.76
N VAL A 124 2.60 -2.03 -1.71
CA VAL A 124 2.50 -0.72 -1.07
C VAL A 124 3.90 -0.22 -0.74
N VAL A 125 4.14 1.07 -0.98
CA VAL A 125 5.32 1.82 -0.52
C VAL A 125 4.89 2.71 0.63
N ASP A 126 5.68 2.76 1.69
CA ASP A 126 5.42 3.67 2.81
C ASP A 126 5.80 5.11 2.44
N GLY A 127 4.80 5.97 2.23
CA GLY A 127 5.04 7.39 1.92
C GLY A 127 5.66 8.16 3.08
N ASP A 128 5.32 7.81 4.33
CA ASP A 128 5.78 8.53 5.53
C ASP A 128 7.31 8.44 5.69
N ILE A 129 7.91 7.30 5.34
CA ILE A 129 9.36 7.13 5.39
C ILE A 129 10.05 7.80 4.19
N CYS A 130 9.43 7.81 3.00
CA CYS A 130 9.96 8.51 1.83
C CYS A 130 10.04 10.02 2.06
N GLU A 131 9.06 10.60 2.75
CA GLU A 131 9.01 12.04 3.05
C GLU A 131 10.05 12.49 4.08
N GLN A 132 10.63 11.55 4.83
CA GLN A 132 11.74 11.84 5.75
C GLN A 132 13.05 12.16 5.03
N LEU A 133 13.12 12.02 3.70
CA LEU A 133 14.28 12.40 2.90
C LEU A 133 14.74 13.84 3.21
N GLY A 134 13.79 14.76 3.37
CA GLY A 134 14.08 16.16 3.70
C GLY A 134 14.71 16.38 5.07
N MET A 135 14.69 15.38 5.96
CA MET A 135 15.31 15.42 7.29
C MET A 135 16.78 14.98 7.27
N LEU A 136 17.24 14.33 6.21
CA LEU A 136 18.64 13.95 6.04
C LEU A 136 19.50 15.18 5.70
N ASP A 137 20.81 15.10 5.94
CA ASP A 137 21.72 16.14 5.48
C ASP A 137 21.76 16.23 3.93
N SER A 138 22.17 17.37 3.41
CA SER A 138 22.18 17.60 1.96
C SER A 138 23.12 16.65 1.20
N ALA A 139 24.15 16.11 1.87
CA ALA A 139 25.08 15.17 1.25
C ALA A 139 24.40 13.82 1.01
N LYS A 140 23.67 13.30 2.01
CA LYS A 140 22.88 12.07 1.93
C LYS A 140 21.69 12.19 0.98
N GLN A 141 20.97 13.32 1.00
CA GLN A 141 19.92 13.56 0.02
C GLN A 141 20.46 13.47 -1.42
N ARG A 142 21.64 14.05 -1.68
CA ARG A 142 22.29 13.98 -3.00
C ARG A 142 22.72 12.55 -3.33
N GLU A 143 23.38 11.86 -2.42
CA GLU A 143 23.83 10.47 -2.59
C GLU A 143 22.67 9.53 -2.96
N ILE A 144 21.57 9.59 -2.20
CA ILE A 144 20.37 8.78 -2.45
C ILE A 144 19.77 9.13 -3.82
N SER A 145 19.70 10.42 -4.15
CA SER A 145 19.13 10.87 -5.43
C SER A 145 19.97 10.41 -6.64
N GLU A 146 21.30 10.46 -6.52
CA GLU A 146 22.23 9.94 -7.52
C GLU A 146 22.05 8.43 -7.73
N ASN A 147 21.85 7.66 -6.65
CA ASN A 147 21.52 6.23 -6.73
C ASN A 147 20.17 5.97 -7.40
N LEU A 148 19.22 6.89 -7.29
CA LEU A 148 17.94 6.87 -8.02
C LEU A 148 18.07 7.35 -9.47
N GLY A 149 19.27 7.75 -9.92
CA GLY A 149 19.54 8.30 -11.26
C GLY A 149 18.90 9.67 -11.49
N ARG A 150 18.66 10.45 -10.42
CA ARG A 150 17.92 11.72 -10.44
C ARG A 150 18.66 12.81 -9.67
N LYS A 151 18.30 14.07 -9.92
CA LYS A 151 18.75 15.19 -9.07
C LYS A 151 17.94 15.23 -7.78
N ALA A 152 18.53 15.68 -6.68
CA ALA A 152 17.82 15.85 -5.41
C ALA A 152 16.55 16.70 -5.54
N THR A 153 16.62 17.80 -6.29
CA THR A 153 15.47 18.67 -6.58
C THR A 153 14.35 17.94 -7.31
N GLU A 154 14.66 16.97 -8.17
CA GLU A 154 13.66 16.18 -8.89
C GLU A 154 12.98 15.15 -7.98
N VAL A 155 13.73 14.56 -7.04
CA VAL A 155 13.17 13.61 -6.06
C VAL A 155 12.24 14.35 -5.10
N THR A 156 12.69 15.49 -4.54
CA THR A 156 11.85 16.34 -3.68
C THR A 156 10.59 16.80 -4.40
N LYS A 157 10.73 17.29 -5.64
CA LYS A 157 9.58 17.69 -6.45
C LYS A 157 8.61 16.53 -6.67
N LYS A 158 9.10 15.32 -6.92
CA LYS A 158 8.23 14.14 -7.08
C LYS A 158 7.46 13.77 -5.80
N LEU A 159 8.07 13.93 -4.63
CA LEU A 159 7.37 13.74 -3.34
C LEU A 159 6.23 14.76 -3.18
N GLU A 160 6.48 16.03 -3.50
CA GLU A 160 5.49 17.11 -3.47
C GLU A 160 4.38 16.93 -4.52
N ASP A 161 4.75 16.58 -5.75
CA ASP A 161 3.81 16.30 -6.85
C ASP A 161 2.88 15.12 -6.50
N MET A 162 3.39 14.11 -5.76
CA MET A 162 2.58 12.99 -5.29
C MET A 162 1.52 13.42 -4.28
N ARG A 163 1.88 14.30 -3.32
CA ARG A 163 0.92 14.86 -2.36
C ARG A 163 -0.13 15.72 -3.05
N THR A 164 0.31 16.69 -3.84
CA THR A 164 -0.56 17.69 -4.49
C THR A 164 -1.53 17.10 -5.51
N ARG A 165 -1.23 15.90 -6.06
CA ARG A 165 -2.14 15.17 -6.97
C ARG A 165 -3.39 14.61 -6.26
N TYR A 166 -3.32 14.32 -4.97
CA TYR A 166 -4.40 13.66 -4.20
C TYR A 166 -4.86 14.45 -2.97
N ALA A 167 -4.05 15.39 -2.48
CA ALA A 167 -4.24 16.12 -1.24
C ALA A 167 -3.70 17.56 -1.35
N TYR A 168 -3.77 18.29 -0.23
CA TYR A 168 -3.25 19.64 -0.06
C TYR A 168 -1.76 19.65 0.28
#